data_AF-A0A5J6JLU6-F1
#
_entry.id   AF-A0A5J6JLU6-F1
#
_cell.length_a   1.000
_cell.length_b   1.000
_cell.length_c   1.000
_cell.angle_alpha   90.00
_cell.angle_beta   90.00
_cell.angle_gamma   90.00
#
_symmetry.space_group_name_H-M   'P 1'
#
loop_
_entity.id
_entity.type
_entity.pdbx_description
1 polymer ?
#
loop_
_entity_poly.entity_id
_entity_poly.type
_entity_poly.pdbx_seq_one_letter_code
_entity_poly.pdbx_strand_id
1 'polypeptide(L)'
;MATLDAYGPPGNLDDLDDFGRKAWNKFISDTVDEAVQGPDPRQVLNDSPRPQFYNLTGTDTASDVQRASITWTAFPRIIKITSVGDLQRWQRADASRDVQDEYCEWSVARDGSGKITRVTFTCEGPEYWEVLAQTNPDKVVDLYRAFISPDVRKEDLFSPSGRYQPRNKWNDSTSHGAMHLIQANNTLGAEIELAAAATIRRVLNGQELSTEQELVNCSKYGAAERNSDPHIGAGVNALARQKADISLADPVGLYFDDLSTDGWETPDGSDPRSYWTYVRGDSEHRVRAVYEVPQAKGFAVGDITIGGRPIEFGAQIADFITIRLTGLACRFNSSTAQPQTACKEFPAVDVRPEGFGASAFSTSGRFLDPRPTLSYRSSRAT
;
A
#
# COMPACT_ATOMS: atom_id res chain seq x y z
N MET A 1 -16.99 -21.77 7.16
CA MET A 1 -15.74 -22.29 6.59
C MET A 1 -14.77 -22.51 7.72
N ALA A 2 -13.89 -23.52 7.64
CA ALA A 2 -12.85 -23.72 8.64
C ALA A 2 -11.94 -22.48 8.73
N THR A 3 -11.23 -22.35 9.85
CA THR A 3 -10.11 -21.42 9.98
C THR A 3 -9.10 -21.64 8.86
N LEU A 4 -8.43 -20.57 8.43
CA LEU A 4 -7.34 -20.65 7.49
C LEU A 4 -6.11 -21.28 8.17
N ASP A 5 -5.49 -22.29 7.55
CA ASP A 5 -4.31 -22.95 8.15
C ASP A 5 -3.11 -21.99 8.26
N ALA A 6 -2.90 -21.17 7.22
CA ALA A 6 -1.86 -20.15 7.16
C ALA A 6 -2.17 -19.11 6.08
N TYR A 7 -1.78 -17.86 6.30
CA TYR A 7 -1.82 -16.81 5.28
C TYR A 7 -0.84 -17.11 4.13
N GLY A 8 -1.33 -16.98 2.91
CA GLY A 8 -0.58 -17.10 1.67
C GLY A 8 0.24 -15.83 1.36
N PRO A 9 1.37 -15.95 0.63
CA PRO A 9 2.10 -14.80 0.10
C PRO A 9 1.23 -13.92 -0.81
N PRO A 10 1.45 -12.59 -0.85
CA PRO A 10 0.68 -11.71 -1.73
C PRO A 10 0.86 -12.16 -3.17
N GLY A 11 -0.19 -12.12 -3.95
CA GLY A 11 -0.14 -12.57 -5.35
C GLY A 11 -0.04 -14.08 -5.54
N ASN A 12 -0.15 -14.88 -4.45
CA ASN A 12 0.20 -16.30 -4.44
C ASN A 12 1.61 -16.56 -5.00
N LEU A 13 2.53 -15.63 -4.75
CA LEU A 13 3.91 -15.75 -5.17
C LEU A 13 4.58 -16.99 -4.56
N ASP A 14 5.46 -17.61 -5.34
CA ASP A 14 6.15 -18.84 -4.99
C ASP A 14 7.64 -18.64 -4.69
N ASP A 15 8.06 -17.39 -4.47
CA ASP A 15 9.48 -17.08 -4.20
C ASP A 15 9.94 -17.54 -2.81
N LEU A 16 9.02 -17.63 -1.84
CA LEU A 16 9.30 -18.09 -0.49
C LEU A 16 9.40 -19.61 -0.42
N ASP A 17 10.47 -20.10 0.22
CA ASP A 17 10.59 -21.49 0.66
C ASP A 17 9.68 -21.78 1.87
N ASP A 18 9.70 -23.03 2.36
CA ASP A 18 8.85 -23.46 3.48
C ASP A 18 9.08 -22.63 4.76
N PHE A 19 10.31 -22.18 5.01
CA PHE A 19 10.62 -21.35 6.16
C PHE A 19 10.08 -19.93 5.95
N GLY A 20 10.29 -19.36 4.76
CA GLY A 20 9.73 -18.08 4.33
C GLY A 20 8.22 -18.03 4.41
N ARG A 21 7.51 -19.08 4.00
CA ARG A 21 6.03 -19.15 4.11
C ARG A 21 5.56 -19.15 5.55
N LYS A 22 6.26 -19.85 6.45
CA LYS A 22 5.96 -19.82 7.90
C LYS A 22 6.23 -18.44 8.50
N ALA A 23 7.34 -17.81 8.12
CA ALA A 23 7.68 -16.46 8.55
C ALA A 23 6.64 -15.43 8.04
N TRP A 24 6.20 -15.56 6.79
CA TRP A 24 5.15 -14.73 6.21
C TRP A 24 3.81 -14.90 6.93
N ASN A 25 3.37 -16.14 7.15
CA ASN A 25 2.16 -16.42 7.92
C ASN A 25 2.23 -15.80 9.32
N LYS A 26 3.37 -15.96 10.01
CA LYS A 26 3.58 -15.36 11.33
C LYS A 26 3.46 -13.84 11.27
N PHE A 27 4.12 -13.20 10.29
CA PHE A 27 4.05 -11.76 10.12
C PHE A 27 2.60 -11.27 9.94
N ILE A 28 1.84 -11.86 9.02
CA ILE A 28 0.45 -11.44 8.77
C ILE A 28 -0.44 -11.72 9.98
N SER A 29 -0.35 -12.92 10.56
CA SER A 29 -1.15 -13.30 11.73
C SER A 29 -0.88 -12.37 12.92
N ASP A 30 0.40 -12.12 13.25
CA ASP A 30 0.77 -11.21 14.34
C ASP A 30 0.28 -9.79 14.05
N THR A 31 0.45 -9.30 12.82
CA THR A 31 0.00 -7.94 12.42
C THR A 31 -1.52 -7.79 12.52
N VAL A 32 -2.28 -8.81 12.11
CA VAL A 32 -3.74 -8.81 12.25
C VAL A 32 -4.13 -8.85 13.73
N ASP A 33 -3.51 -9.71 14.54
CA ASP A 33 -3.80 -9.79 15.98
C ASP A 33 -3.48 -8.47 16.70
N GLU A 34 -2.37 -7.83 16.38
CA GLU A 34 -2.01 -6.48 16.86
C GLU A 34 -3.07 -5.45 16.43
N ALA A 35 -3.50 -5.49 15.17
CA ALA A 35 -4.52 -4.59 14.65
C ALA A 35 -5.91 -4.81 15.28
N VAL A 36 -6.27 -6.05 15.65
CA VAL A 36 -7.48 -6.38 16.42
C VAL A 36 -7.41 -5.81 17.84
N GLN A 37 -6.25 -5.94 18.49
CA GLN A 37 -6.03 -5.35 19.82
C GLN A 37 -6.11 -3.82 19.77
N GLY A 38 -5.55 -3.22 18.72
CA GLY A 38 -5.40 -1.78 18.60
C GLY A 38 -4.39 -1.20 19.59
N PRO A 39 -4.20 0.13 19.61
CA PRO A 39 -3.22 0.78 20.48
C PRO A 39 -3.57 0.66 21.97
N ASP A 40 -2.57 0.79 22.85
CA ASP A 40 -2.79 0.86 24.30
C ASP A 40 -3.77 2.00 24.62
N PRO A 41 -4.92 1.73 25.26
CA PRO A 41 -5.94 2.73 25.55
C PRO A 41 -5.45 3.83 26.52
N ARG A 42 -4.29 3.68 27.15
CA ARG A 42 -3.63 4.74 27.94
C ARG A 42 -2.83 5.72 27.08
N GLN A 43 -2.49 5.33 25.86
CA GLN A 43 -1.70 6.12 24.91
C GLN A 43 -2.54 6.65 23.75
N VAL A 44 -3.65 6.00 23.44
CA VAL A 44 -4.58 6.42 22.39
C VAL A 44 -6.00 6.11 22.86
N LEU A 45 -6.80 7.14 23.07
CA LEU A 45 -8.19 7.00 23.50
C LEU A 45 -9.10 6.72 22.29
N ASN A 46 -10.18 5.97 22.54
CA ASN A 46 -11.28 5.74 21.59
C ASN A 46 -10.87 5.05 20.28
N ASP A 47 -9.83 4.20 20.32
CA ASP A 47 -9.31 3.48 19.14
C ASP A 47 -9.02 1.99 19.36
N SER A 48 -9.34 1.48 20.55
CA SER A 48 -9.21 0.07 20.93
C SER A 48 -10.25 -0.31 22.00
N PRO A 49 -10.58 -1.61 22.15
CA PRO A 49 -10.27 -2.71 21.21
C PRO A 49 -11.09 -2.60 19.91
N ARG A 50 -10.76 -3.42 18.90
CA ARG A 50 -11.48 -3.47 17.61
C ARG A 50 -12.15 -4.84 17.41
N PRO A 51 -13.21 -5.15 18.18
CA PRO A 51 -13.79 -6.50 18.28
C PRO A 51 -14.52 -6.98 17.01
N GLN A 52 -14.75 -6.09 16.04
CA GLN A 52 -15.34 -6.46 14.76
C GLN A 52 -14.30 -6.89 13.73
N PHE A 53 -13.00 -6.69 13.97
CA PHE A 53 -11.95 -7.21 13.11
C PHE A 53 -11.46 -8.57 13.62
N TYR A 54 -11.13 -9.51 12.74
CA TYR A 54 -10.69 -10.84 13.16
C TYR A 54 -9.57 -11.43 12.28
N ASN A 55 -8.81 -12.33 12.89
CA ASN A 55 -7.75 -13.11 12.26
C ASN A 55 -8.31 -14.41 11.67
N LEU A 56 -8.04 -14.66 10.38
CA LEU A 56 -8.54 -15.83 9.65
C LEU A 56 -7.95 -17.15 10.16
N THR A 57 -6.78 -17.13 10.80
CA THR A 57 -6.16 -18.35 11.35
C THR A 57 -6.70 -18.71 12.74
N GLY A 58 -7.16 -17.71 13.50
CA GLY A 58 -7.68 -17.90 14.85
C GLY A 58 -9.20 -18.00 14.93
N THR A 59 -9.93 -17.46 13.95
CA THR A 59 -11.40 -17.40 13.94
C THR A 59 -11.94 -17.93 12.61
N ASP A 60 -12.94 -18.80 12.68
CA ASP A 60 -13.57 -19.35 11.48
C ASP A 60 -14.23 -18.23 10.65
N THR A 61 -14.48 -18.45 9.37
CA THR A 61 -15.25 -17.49 8.56
C THR A 61 -16.62 -18.08 8.28
N ALA A 62 -17.68 -17.42 8.72
CA ALA A 62 -19.04 -17.96 8.62
C ALA A 62 -19.49 -18.15 7.15
N SER A 63 -20.48 -19.01 6.92
CA SER A 63 -20.93 -19.36 5.56
C SER A 63 -21.67 -18.25 4.83
N ASP A 64 -22.09 -17.20 5.55
CA ASP A 64 -22.70 -15.99 5.00
C ASP A 64 -21.67 -14.95 4.52
N VAL A 65 -20.38 -15.34 4.46
CA VAL A 65 -19.30 -14.44 4.06
C VAL A 65 -19.56 -13.78 2.71
N GLN A 66 -19.30 -12.48 2.66
CA GLN A 66 -19.28 -11.68 1.45
C GLN A 66 -17.88 -11.12 1.25
N ARG A 67 -17.46 -11.02 -0.02
CA ARG A 67 -16.23 -10.37 -0.43
C ARG A 67 -16.56 -8.98 -0.94
N ALA A 68 -15.84 -7.97 -0.46
CA ALA A 68 -15.96 -6.60 -0.93
C ALA A 68 -14.65 -6.19 -1.60
N SER A 69 -14.71 -5.90 -2.91
CA SER A 69 -13.60 -5.25 -3.60
C SER A 69 -13.69 -3.75 -3.34
N ILE A 70 -12.67 -3.20 -2.68
CA ILE A 70 -12.56 -1.77 -2.41
C ILE A 70 -11.47 -1.24 -3.33
N THR A 71 -11.82 -0.28 -4.19
CA THR A 71 -10.98 0.11 -5.34
C THR A 71 -10.72 1.62 -5.36
N TRP A 72 -9.53 2.03 -5.80
CA TRP A 72 -9.18 3.45 -5.96
C TRP A 72 -8.17 3.65 -7.10
N THR A 73 -7.98 4.90 -7.50
CA THR A 73 -7.05 5.27 -8.57
C THR A 73 -5.61 5.31 -8.07
N ALA A 74 -4.69 4.75 -8.84
CA ALA A 74 -3.25 4.71 -8.54
C ALA A 74 -2.55 6.07 -8.60
N PHE A 75 -3.13 7.07 -9.28
CA PHE A 75 -2.53 8.40 -9.35
C PHE A 75 -2.62 9.14 -7.99
N PRO A 76 -1.48 9.65 -7.46
CA PRO A 76 -1.41 10.37 -6.19
C PRO A 76 -2.38 11.56 -6.08
N ARG A 77 -3.40 11.43 -5.22
CA ARG A 77 -4.41 12.49 -5.07
C ARG A 77 -3.80 13.78 -4.55
N ILE A 78 -2.86 13.70 -3.61
CA ILE A 78 -2.14 14.86 -3.07
C ILE A 78 -1.46 15.65 -4.19
N ILE A 79 -0.84 14.98 -5.16
CA ILE A 79 -0.24 15.64 -6.33
C ILE A 79 -1.31 16.24 -7.23
N LYS A 80 -2.45 15.56 -7.42
CA LYS A 80 -3.58 16.06 -8.21
C LYS A 80 -4.13 17.37 -7.64
N ILE A 81 -4.44 17.43 -6.35
CA ILE A 81 -5.09 18.59 -5.72
C ILE A 81 -4.14 19.76 -5.47
N THR A 82 -2.83 19.51 -5.37
CA THR A 82 -1.83 20.57 -5.15
C THR A 82 -1.17 21.05 -6.45
N SER A 83 -1.65 20.63 -7.62
CA SER A 83 -1.14 21.05 -8.93
C SER A 83 -2.17 21.88 -9.68
N VAL A 84 -1.69 22.82 -10.51
CA VAL A 84 -2.56 23.74 -11.26
C VAL A 84 -3.05 23.17 -12.60
N GLY A 85 -2.46 22.07 -13.08
CA GLY A 85 -2.85 21.43 -14.34
C GLY A 85 -2.14 20.09 -14.60
N ASP A 86 -2.56 19.40 -15.66
CA ASP A 86 -2.14 18.03 -15.96
C ASP A 86 -0.63 17.87 -16.16
N LEU A 87 -0.02 18.74 -16.96
CA LEU A 87 1.42 18.66 -17.20
C LEU A 87 2.22 18.76 -15.89
N GLN A 88 1.84 19.68 -15.01
CA GLN A 88 2.52 19.86 -13.74
C GLN A 88 2.34 18.64 -12.81
N ARG A 89 1.12 18.10 -12.70
CA ARG A 89 0.88 16.94 -11.82
C ARG A 89 1.59 15.69 -12.32
N TRP A 90 1.63 15.45 -13.63
CA TRP A 90 2.35 14.31 -14.21
C TRP A 90 3.86 14.43 -14.00
N GLN A 91 4.43 15.60 -14.28
CA GLN A 91 5.85 15.88 -14.01
C GLN A 91 6.22 15.66 -12.55
N ARG A 92 5.37 16.14 -11.62
CA ARG A 92 5.60 15.98 -10.19
C ARG A 92 5.53 14.52 -9.73
N ALA A 93 4.54 13.76 -10.20
CA ALA A 93 4.37 12.36 -9.84
C ALA A 93 5.49 11.45 -10.41
N ASP A 94 6.06 11.79 -11.57
CA ASP A 94 7.23 11.11 -12.15
C ASP A 94 8.57 11.56 -11.52
N ALA A 95 8.61 12.62 -10.71
CA ALA A 95 9.86 13.19 -10.21
C ALA A 95 10.51 12.38 -9.08
N SER A 96 9.71 11.66 -8.28
CA SER A 96 10.21 10.85 -7.17
C SER A 96 9.24 9.73 -6.81
N ARG A 97 9.78 8.61 -6.34
CA ARG A 97 9.02 7.51 -5.74
C ARG A 97 8.33 7.93 -4.42
N ASP A 98 8.83 8.98 -3.76
CA ASP A 98 8.28 9.44 -2.47
C ASP A 98 6.90 10.08 -2.57
N VAL A 99 6.50 10.48 -3.78
CA VAL A 99 5.18 11.09 -4.05
C VAL A 99 4.19 10.12 -4.71
N GLN A 100 4.58 8.86 -4.91
CA GLN A 100 3.75 7.81 -5.50
C GLN A 100 3.04 7.04 -4.37
N ASP A 101 2.13 7.70 -3.66
CA ASP A 101 1.63 7.30 -2.34
C ASP A 101 0.26 6.59 -2.36
N GLU A 102 -0.13 5.94 -3.45
CA GLU A 102 -1.45 5.28 -3.60
C GLU A 102 -1.31 3.76 -3.84
N TYR A 103 -0.35 3.11 -3.16
CA TYR A 103 -0.07 1.67 -3.27
C TYR A 103 0.24 1.19 -4.69
N CYS A 104 0.71 2.10 -5.54
CA CYS A 104 1.20 1.82 -6.88
C CYS A 104 2.38 2.74 -7.15
N GLU A 105 3.52 2.14 -7.41
CA GLU A 105 4.74 2.86 -7.69
C GLU A 105 5.34 2.39 -9.02
N TRP A 106 6.06 3.27 -9.71
CA TRP A 106 6.50 3.02 -11.08
C TRP A 106 7.85 3.61 -11.44
N SER A 107 8.44 3.04 -12.48
CA SER A 107 9.64 3.53 -13.15
C SER A 107 9.45 3.57 -14.67
N VAL A 108 9.98 4.61 -15.30
CA VAL A 108 9.86 4.93 -16.72
C VAL A 108 11.22 4.75 -17.40
N ALA A 109 11.28 3.89 -18.40
CA ALA A 109 12.42 3.76 -19.30
C ALA A 109 12.20 4.60 -20.56
N ARG A 110 13.27 5.27 -21.01
CA ARG A 110 13.27 6.15 -22.18
C ARG A 110 14.41 5.81 -23.11
N ASP A 111 14.22 6.05 -24.40
CA ASP A 111 15.30 5.98 -25.38
C ASP A 111 16.20 7.24 -25.37
N GLY A 112 17.22 7.26 -26.23
CA GLY A 112 18.16 8.39 -26.34
C GLY A 112 17.53 9.72 -26.80
N SER A 113 16.29 9.71 -27.30
CA SER A 113 15.53 10.91 -27.65
C SER A 113 14.63 11.40 -26.51
N GLY A 114 14.54 10.65 -25.41
CA GLY A 114 13.66 10.93 -24.28
C GLY A 114 12.25 10.34 -24.41
N LYS A 115 11.97 9.62 -25.49
CA LYS A 115 10.68 8.96 -25.71
C LYS A 115 10.53 7.76 -24.77
N ILE A 116 9.35 7.59 -24.17
CA ILE A 116 9.06 6.44 -23.31
C ILE A 116 9.01 5.17 -24.16
N THR A 117 9.80 4.18 -23.77
CA THR A 117 9.80 2.83 -24.37
C THR A 117 9.06 1.83 -23.50
N ARG A 118 9.12 2.00 -22.18
CA ARG A 118 8.51 1.08 -21.21
C ARG A 118 8.18 1.80 -19.92
N VAL A 119 7.06 1.42 -19.30
CA VAL A 119 6.76 1.78 -17.91
C VAL A 119 6.52 0.51 -17.11
N THR A 120 7.15 0.41 -15.94
CA THR A 120 6.99 -0.74 -15.04
C THR A 120 6.31 -0.27 -13.76
N PHE A 121 5.24 -0.94 -13.36
CA PHE A 121 4.43 -0.66 -12.17
C PHE A 121 4.51 -1.82 -11.18
N THR A 122 4.52 -1.50 -9.89
CA THR A 122 4.50 -2.48 -8.80
C THR A 122 3.57 -2.03 -7.68
N CYS A 123 2.86 -2.99 -7.10
CA CYS A 123 2.18 -2.87 -5.80
C CYS A 123 2.67 -3.95 -4.81
N GLU A 124 3.86 -4.53 -5.06
CA GLU A 124 4.49 -5.49 -4.15
C GLU A 124 4.92 -4.79 -2.85
N GLY A 125 4.33 -5.20 -1.72
CA GLY A 125 4.59 -4.60 -0.40
C GLY A 125 6.02 -4.85 0.12
N PRO A 126 6.65 -3.89 0.82
CA PRO A 126 8.04 -4.02 1.28
C PRO A 126 8.23 -5.18 2.26
N GLU A 127 7.23 -5.54 3.06
CA GLU A 127 7.34 -6.59 4.08
C GLU A 127 7.53 -7.99 3.47
N TYR A 128 6.93 -8.26 2.30
CA TYR A 128 7.19 -9.50 1.57
C TYR A 128 8.66 -9.62 1.17
N TRP A 129 9.25 -8.51 0.70
CA TRP A 129 10.65 -8.44 0.32
C TRP A 129 11.58 -8.50 1.53
N GLU A 130 11.20 -7.93 2.68
CA GLU A 130 11.93 -8.08 3.92
C GLU A 130 11.96 -9.53 4.40
N VAL A 131 10.82 -10.24 4.36
CA VAL A 131 10.76 -11.67 4.70
C VAL A 131 11.59 -12.48 3.72
N LEU A 132 11.41 -12.28 2.42
CA LEU A 132 12.16 -12.99 1.39
C LEU A 132 13.67 -12.78 1.53
N ALA A 133 14.11 -11.54 1.82
CA ALA A 133 15.52 -11.25 2.00
C ALA A 133 16.13 -11.87 3.27
N GLN A 134 15.31 -12.07 4.31
CA GLN A 134 15.74 -12.74 5.55
C GLN A 134 15.82 -14.25 5.38
N THR A 135 14.91 -14.85 4.61
CA THR A 135 14.82 -16.33 4.49
C THR A 135 15.54 -16.87 3.27
N ASN A 136 15.59 -16.12 2.17
CA ASN A 136 16.21 -16.51 0.90
C ASN A 136 16.82 -15.29 0.15
N PRO A 137 17.97 -14.78 0.62
CA PRO A 137 18.60 -13.58 0.06
C PRO A 137 19.06 -13.75 -1.39
N ASP A 138 19.40 -14.97 -1.82
CA ASP A 138 19.85 -15.21 -3.19
C ASP A 138 18.69 -15.12 -4.18
N LYS A 139 17.48 -15.58 -3.78
CA LYS A 139 16.26 -15.36 -4.56
C LYS A 139 15.94 -13.88 -4.75
N VAL A 140 16.23 -13.01 -3.77
CA VAL A 140 16.08 -11.56 -3.95
C VAL A 140 16.98 -11.05 -5.08
N VAL A 141 18.25 -11.46 -5.10
CA VAL A 141 19.19 -11.06 -6.16
C VAL A 141 18.70 -11.55 -7.52
N ASP A 142 18.24 -12.80 -7.61
CA ASP A 142 17.73 -13.38 -8.86
C ASP A 142 16.50 -12.64 -9.38
N LEU A 143 15.58 -12.26 -8.49
CA LEU A 143 14.39 -11.50 -8.88
C LEU A 143 14.76 -10.08 -9.35
N TYR A 144 15.64 -9.38 -8.65
CA TYR A 144 16.13 -8.08 -9.12
C TYR A 144 16.81 -8.19 -10.50
N ARG A 145 17.57 -9.27 -10.73
CA ARG A 145 18.16 -9.53 -12.05
C ARG A 145 17.13 -9.76 -13.14
N ALA A 146 16.09 -10.52 -12.82
CA ALA A 146 15.03 -10.84 -13.75
C ALA A 146 14.16 -9.64 -14.10
N PHE A 147 13.82 -8.79 -13.11
CA PHE A 147 12.81 -7.75 -13.28
C PHE A 147 13.34 -6.33 -13.40
N ILE A 148 14.59 -6.07 -12.96
CA ILE A 148 15.20 -4.73 -12.99
C ILE A 148 16.40 -4.69 -13.93
N SER A 149 17.47 -5.44 -13.63
CA SER A 149 18.68 -5.45 -14.46
C SER A 149 19.56 -6.66 -14.20
N PRO A 150 20.07 -7.36 -15.23
CA PRO A 150 21.01 -8.48 -15.06
C PRO A 150 22.32 -8.06 -14.36
N ASP A 151 22.63 -6.76 -14.33
CA ASP A 151 23.84 -6.21 -13.69
C ASP A 151 23.76 -6.11 -12.16
N VAL A 152 22.60 -6.42 -11.57
CA VAL A 152 22.41 -6.35 -10.11
C VAL A 152 23.38 -7.29 -9.40
N ARG A 153 24.05 -6.75 -8.38
CA ARG A 153 24.96 -7.47 -7.49
C ARG A 153 24.39 -7.52 -6.08
N LYS A 154 24.80 -8.53 -5.29
CA LYS A 154 24.32 -8.71 -3.92
C LYS A 154 24.68 -7.51 -3.03
N GLU A 155 25.85 -6.93 -3.25
CA GLU A 155 26.34 -5.76 -2.52
C GLU A 155 25.55 -4.48 -2.83
N ASP A 156 24.77 -4.48 -3.92
CA ASP A 156 23.86 -3.38 -4.22
C ASP A 156 22.60 -3.42 -3.34
N LEU A 157 22.18 -4.62 -2.92
CA LEU A 157 20.90 -4.85 -2.24
C LEU A 157 21.04 -5.02 -0.73
N PHE A 158 22.23 -5.41 -0.25
CA PHE A 158 22.48 -5.73 1.15
C PHE A 158 23.61 -4.87 1.73
N SER A 159 23.46 -4.42 2.97
CA SER A 159 24.54 -3.77 3.72
C SER A 159 25.72 -4.74 3.95
N PRO A 160 26.91 -4.23 4.32
CA PRO A 160 28.04 -5.09 4.73
C PRO A 160 27.71 -6.05 5.89
N SER A 161 26.70 -5.73 6.70
CA SER A 161 26.19 -6.60 7.77
C SER A 161 25.18 -7.64 7.30
N GLY A 162 24.94 -7.76 5.99
CA GLY A 162 23.95 -8.67 5.40
C GLY A 162 22.49 -8.23 5.53
N ARG A 163 22.23 -6.97 5.93
CA ARG A 163 20.84 -6.48 6.06
C ARG A 163 20.35 -5.98 4.71
N TYR A 164 19.19 -6.45 4.27
CA TYR A 164 18.54 -5.93 3.07
C TYR A 164 18.29 -4.42 3.17
N GLN A 165 18.47 -3.73 2.04
CA GLN A 165 18.21 -2.31 1.86
C GLN A 165 17.02 -2.13 0.90
N PRO A 166 15.79 -1.96 1.43
CA PRO A 166 14.58 -1.81 0.61
C PRO A 166 14.69 -0.67 -0.41
N ARG A 167 15.30 0.44 0.01
CA ARG A 167 15.69 1.57 -0.84
C ARG A 167 17.17 1.44 -1.18
N ASN A 168 17.44 0.80 -2.31
CA ASN A 168 18.76 0.63 -2.91
C ASN A 168 18.79 1.26 -4.30
N LYS A 169 19.97 1.33 -4.94
CA LYS A 169 20.15 2.01 -6.24
C LYS A 169 19.28 1.48 -7.39
N TRP A 170 18.73 0.28 -7.25
CA TRP A 170 17.84 -0.37 -8.24
C TRP A 170 16.35 -0.19 -7.92
N ASN A 171 16.02 0.39 -6.76
CA ASN A 171 14.66 0.57 -6.28
C ASN A 171 14.52 1.88 -5.47
N ASP A 172 15.11 2.98 -5.96
CA ASP A 172 15.04 4.30 -5.30
C ASP A 172 14.61 5.45 -6.22
N SER A 173 14.49 5.20 -7.53
CA SER A 173 14.23 6.23 -8.53
C SER A 173 13.07 5.87 -9.45
N THR A 174 12.62 6.83 -10.24
CA THR A 174 11.56 6.67 -11.24
C THR A 174 12.12 6.27 -12.61
N SER A 175 13.40 5.90 -12.71
CA SER A 175 14.06 5.58 -13.99
C SER A 175 14.99 4.36 -13.99
N HIS A 176 15.50 3.92 -12.83
CA HIS A 176 16.41 2.77 -12.73
C HIS A 176 15.73 1.47 -12.29
N GLY A 177 14.45 1.53 -11.94
CA GLY A 177 13.66 0.35 -11.57
C GLY A 177 12.63 0.62 -10.47
N ALA A 178 11.62 -0.24 -10.43
CA ALA A 178 10.63 -0.28 -9.36
C ALA A 178 10.39 -1.74 -8.95
N MET A 179 11.19 -2.24 -8.00
CA MET A 179 11.12 -3.63 -7.55
C MET A 179 9.96 -3.88 -6.58
N HIS A 180 9.76 -2.98 -5.65
CA HIS A 180 8.65 -3.02 -4.72
C HIS A 180 8.37 -1.62 -4.21
N LEU A 181 7.30 -1.48 -3.43
CA LEU A 181 6.91 -0.21 -2.83
C LEU A 181 8.01 0.27 -1.86
N ILE A 182 8.35 1.55 -1.91
CA ILE A 182 9.35 2.19 -1.03
C ILE A 182 8.84 3.48 -0.39
N GLN A 183 7.67 3.95 -0.82
CA GLN A 183 7.00 5.09 -0.22
C GLN A 183 6.53 4.68 1.19
N ALA A 184 6.77 5.54 2.18
CA ALA A 184 6.66 5.18 3.59
C ALA A 184 5.24 4.85 4.09
N ASN A 185 4.21 5.30 3.38
CA ASN A 185 2.79 5.03 3.67
C ASN A 185 2.26 3.81 2.91
N ASN A 186 3.00 3.30 1.92
CA ASN A 186 2.61 2.16 1.08
C ASN A 186 3.06 0.82 1.70
N THR A 187 2.75 0.60 2.99
CA THR A 187 3.10 -0.63 3.71
C THR A 187 1.88 -1.51 3.92
N LEU A 188 2.06 -2.83 3.92
CA LEU A 188 0.96 -3.76 4.17
C LEU A 188 0.48 -3.68 5.62
N GLY A 189 1.40 -3.46 6.56
CA GLY A 189 1.05 -3.27 7.97
C GLY A 189 0.16 -2.04 8.21
N ALA A 190 0.43 -0.91 7.54
CA ALA A 190 -0.41 0.28 7.64
C ALA A 190 -1.83 0.02 7.10
N GLU A 191 -1.93 -0.77 6.04
CA GLU A 191 -3.23 -1.13 5.46
C GLU A 191 -4.06 -2.04 6.39
N ILE A 192 -3.45 -3.07 6.96
CA ILE A 192 -4.11 -3.94 7.94
C ILE A 192 -4.60 -3.13 9.15
N GLU A 193 -3.77 -2.23 9.66
CA GLU A 193 -4.10 -1.33 10.75
C GLU A 193 -5.27 -0.38 10.39
N LEU A 194 -5.26 0.17 9.18
CA LEU A 194 -6.31 1.05 8.67
C LEU A 194 -7.65 0.31 8.60
N ALA A 195 -7.68 -0.86 7.96
CA ALA A 195 -8.87 -1.69 7.85
C ALA A 195 -9.43 -2.05 9.23
N ALA A 196 -8.57 -2.48 10.17
CA ALA A 196 -8.99 -2.80 11.53
C ALA A 196 -9.55 -1.58 12.28
N ALA A 197 -8.85 -0.44 12.23
CA ALA A 197 -9.30 0.80 12.87
C ALA A 197 -10.64 1.31 12.29
N ALA A 198 -10.85 1.13 10.99
CA ALA A 198 -12.07 1.49 10.29
C ALA A 198 -13.30 0.68 10.73
N THR A 199 -13.13 -0.46 11.41
CA THR A 199 -14.25 -1.23 11.99
C THR A 199 -14.92 -0.51 13.17
N ILE A 200 -14.27 0.50 13.76
CA ILE A 200 -14.84 1.28 14.86
C ILE A 200 -15.94 2.20 14.32
N ARG A 201 -17.18 1.89 14.65
CA ARG A 201 -18.32 2.79 14.44
C ARG A 201 -18.22 3.99 15.38
N ARG A 202 -18.48 5.20 14.87
CA ARG A 202 -18.42 6.44 15.66
C ARG A 202 -19.77 7.16 15.65
N VAL A 203 -20.30 7.46 16.83
CA VAL A 203 -21.57 8.18 17.01
C VAL A 203 -21.32 9.42 17.86
N LEU A 204 -21.22 10.58 17.21
CA LEU A 204 -20.98 11.85 17.90
C LEU A 204 -22.30 12.59 18.05
N ASN A 205 -22.64 12.98 19.29
CA ASN A 205 -23.87 13.74 19.57
C ASN A 205 -25.14 13.09 19.00
N GLY A 206 -25.19 11.75 18.99
CA GLY A 206 -26.31 10.97 18.44
C GLY A 206 -26.30 10.79 16.92
N GLN A 207 -25.32 11.34 16.19
CA GLN A 207 -25.15 11.16 14.75
C GLN A 207 -24.06 10.13 14.46
N GLU A 208 -24.41 9.08 13.73
CA GLU A 208 -23.43 8.10 13.23
C GLU A 208 -22.65 8.67 12.05
N LEU A 209 -21.32 8.73 12.18
CA LEU A 209 -20.43 9.16 11.10
C LEU A 209 -20.41 8.09 10.00
N SER A 210 -20.49 8.51 8.74
CA SER A 210 -20.61 7.55 7.64
C SER A 210 -19.94 7.96 6.34
N THR A 211 -19.60 9.24 6.16
CA THR A 211 -18.87 9.70 4.98
C THR A 211 -17.37 9.47 5.13
N GLU A 212 -16.67 9.29 4.01
CA GLU A 212 -15.21 9.09 3.95
C GLU A 212 -14.45 10.13 4.79
N GLN A 213 -14.79 11.41 4.62
CA GLN A 213 -14.10 12.52 5.29
C GLN A 213 -14.42 12.60 6.79
N GLU A 214 -15.65 12.36 7.21
CA GLU A 214 -15.98 12.32 8.64
C GLU A 214 -15.21 11.18 9.34
N LEU A 215 -15.19 10.00 8.71
CA LEU A 215 -14.56 8.80 9.26
C LEU A 215 -13.04 8.96 9.38
N VAL A 216 -12.35 9.35 8.31
CA VAL A 216 -10.89 9.49 8.33
C VAL A 216 -10.43 10.57 9.30
N ASN A 217 -11.15 11.70 9.37
CA ASN A 217 -10.79 12.80 10.27
C ASN A 217 -11.04 12.46 11.75
N CYS A 218 -12.12 11.73 12.04
CA CYS A 218 -12.44 11.36 13.41
C CYS A 218 -11.64 10.15 13.90
N SER A 219 -11.43 9.15 13.04
CA SER A 219 -10.67 7.94 13.38
C SER A 219 -9.16 8.09 13.24
N LYS A 220 -8.66 9.05 12.44
CA LYS A 220 -7.23 9.28 12.18
C LYS A 220 -6.46 7.99 11.88
N TYR A 221 -7.07 7.09 11.09
CA TYR A 221 -6.47 5.82 10.66
C TYR A 221 -5.55 5.99 9.42
N GLY A 222 -5.59 7.16 8.78
CA GLY A 222 -4.86 7.45 7.55
C GLY A 222 -4.93 8.92 7.18
N ALA A 223 -4.59 9.25 5.94
CA ALA A 223 -4.54 10.62 5.42
C ALA A 223 -5.79 10.97 4.60
N ALA A 224 -6.49 12.02 5.02
CA ALA A 224 -7.75 12.47 4.42
C ALA A 224 -7.66 12.86 2.92
N GLU A 225 -6.46 13.23 2.47
CA GLU A 225 -6.24 13.73 1.11
C GLU A 225 -5.67 12.69 0.13
N ARG A 226 -5.48 11.43 0.57
CA ARG A 226 -5.21 10.27 -0.31
C ARG A 226 -6.50 9.74 -0.92
N ASN A 227 -6.42 8.95 -2.00
CA ASN A 227 -7.55 8.20 -2.52
C ASN A 227 -7.83 6.97 -1.66
N SER A 228 -6.80 6.20 -1.31
CA SER A 228 -6.92 4.93 -0.59
C SER A 228 -7.63 5.09 0.76
N ASP A 229 -7.07 5.90 1.65
CA ASP A 229 -7.38 5.82 3.09
C ASP A 229 -8.84 6.16 3.41
N PRO A 230 -9.41 7.27 2.89
CA PRO A 230 -10.80 7.59 3.15
C PRO A 230 -11.75 6.55 2.54
N HIS A 231 -11.43 6.03 1.36
CA HIS A 231 -12.26 5.08 0.63
C HIS A 231 -12.29 3.71 1.31
N ILE A 232 -11.12 3.19 1.70
CA ILE A 232 -10.99 1.94 2.46
C ILE A 232 -11.73 2.05 3.78
N GLY A 233 -11.50 3.13 4.52
CA GLY A 233 -12.14 3.30 5.80
C GLY A 233 -13.67 3.39 5.70
N ALA A 234 -14.21 4.06 4.70
CA ALA A 234 -15.66 4.08 4.48
C ALA A 234 -16.21 2.72 4.04
N GLY A 235 -15.53 2.00 3.15
CA GLY A 235 -15.92 0.67 2.69
C GLY A 235 -15.97 -0.34 3.84
N VAL A 236 -14.94 -0.37 4.67
CA VAL A 236 -14.89 -1.23 5.87
C VAL A 236 -15.94 -0.80 6.91
N ASN A 237 -16.06 0.50 7.19
CA ASN A 237 -17.02 0.98 8.19
C ASN A 237 -18.46 0.72 7.76
N ALA A 238 -18.77 0.73 6.46
CA ALA A 238 -20.08 0.37 5.94
C ALA A 238 -20.48 -1.08 6.30
N LEU A 239 -19.51 -2.00 6.34
CA LEU A 239 -19.72 -3.38 6.81
C LEU A 239 -19.85 -3.41 8.34
N ALA A 240 -19.06 -2.61 9.05
CA ALA A 240 -19.11 -2.54 10.50
C ALA A 240 -20.47 -2.07 11.02
N ARG A 241 -21.08 -1.08 10.35
CA ARG A 241 -22.44 -0.59 10.63
C ARG A 241 -23.54 -1.64 10.44
N GLN A 242 -23.29 -2.67 9.63
CA GLN A 242 -24.17 -3.85 9.50
C GLN A 242 -23.94 -4.89 10.61
N LYS A 243 -23.15 -4.54 11.63
CA LYS A 243 -22.77 -5.41 12.76
C LYS A 243 -22.15 -6.75 12.28
N ALA A 244 -21.38 -6.70 11.20
CA ALA A 244 -20.62 -7.83 10.71
C ALA A 244 -19.28 -7.99 11.45
N ASP A 245 -18.74 -9.20 11.40
CA ASP A 245 -17.33 -9.46 11.64
C ASP A 245 -16.57 -9.31 10.32
N ILE A 246 -15.41 -8.66 10.37
CA ILE A 246 -14.68 -8.18 9.21
C ILE A 246 -13.23 -8.68 9.25
N SER A 247 -12.70 -9.05 8.10
CA SER A 247 -11.28 -9.37 7.92
C SER A 247 -10.82 -8.94 6.53
N LEU A 248 -9.55 -9.19 6.21
CA LEU A 248 -9.00 -9.04 4.86
C LEU A 248 -8.87 -10.42 4.22
N ALA A 249 -9.20 -10.53 2.94
CA ALA A 249 -9.14 -11.80 2.24
C ALA A 249 -7.69 -12.28 2.08
N ASP A 250 -7.49 -13.58 2.20
CA ASP A 250 -6.22 -14.23 1.87
C ASP A 250 -6.09 -14.46 0.34
N PRO A 251 -4.92 -14.19 -0.27
CA PRO A 251 -3.74 -13.55 0.33
C PRO A 251 -3.95 -12.06 0.62
N VAL A 252 -3.54 -11.63 1.82
CA VAL A 252 -3.66 -10.21 2.23
C VAL A 252 -2.66 -9.38 1.41
N GLY A 253 -3.18 -8.39 0.68
CA GLY A 253 -2.36 -7.58 -0.22
C GLY A 253 -3.15 -6.53 -0.99
N LEU A 254 -2.40 -5.74 -1.75
CA LEU A 254 -2.88 -4.70 -2.66
C LEU A 254 -2.63 -5.20 -4.08
N TYR A 255 -3.64 -5.13 -4.93
CA TYR A 255 -3.59 -5.75 -6.26
C TYR A 255 -4.02 -4.78 -7.35
N PHE A 256 -3.40 -4.89 -8.52
CA PHE A 256 -3.94 -4.26 -9.72
C PHE A 256 -5.31 -4.87 -10.04
N ASP A 257 -6.32 -4.01 -10.13
CA ASP A 257 -7.69 -4.38 -10.49
C ASP A 257 -7.89 -4.25 -11.99
N ASP A 258 -7.63 -3.06 -12.54
CA ASP A 258 -7.81 -2.78 -13.95
C ASP A 258 -6.86 -1.70 -14.49
N LEU A 259 -6.73 -1.68 -15.82
CA LEU A 259 -6.24 -0.56 -16.61
C LEU A 259 -7.33 -0.18 -17.61
N SER A 260 -7.96 0.99 -17.42
CA SER A 260 -8.78 1.58 -18.47
C SER A 260 -7.88 2.16 -19.57
N THR A 261 -8.27 1.96 -20.83
CA THR A 261 -7.60 2.57 -21.99
C THR A 261 -8.56 3.44 -22.79
N ASP A 262 -9.62 3.92 -22.14
CA ASP A 262 -10.61 4.78 -22.78
C ASP A 262 -9.96 6.09 -23.24
N GLY A 263 -10.14 6.41 -24.52
CA GLY A 263 -9.54 7.58 -25.16
C GLY A 263 -8.05 7.44 -25.49
N TRP A 264 -7.52 6.21 -25.47
CA TRP A 264 -6.16 5.91 -25.90
C TRP A 264 -6.14 5.51 -27.37
N GLU A 265 -5.12 5.96 -28.11
CA GLU A 265 -4.97 5.67 -29.54
C GLU A 265 -3.54 5.25 -29.85
N THR A 266 -3.36 4.12 -30.54
CA THR A 266 -2.05 3.66 -31.03
C THR A 266 -1.87 4.05 -32.50
N PRO A 267 -0.63 4.32 -32.96
CA PRO A 267 -0.36 4.69 -34.35
C PRO A 267 -0.84 3.68 -35.41
N ASP A 268 -0.87 2.39 -35.06
CA ASP A 268 -1.26 1.28 -35.95
C ASP A 268 -2.74 0.85 -35.79
N GLY A 269 -3.50 1.51 -34.90
CA GLY A 269 -4.90 1.17 -34.61
C GLY A 269 -5.10 -0.12 -33.81
N SER A 270 -4.04 -0.72 -33.26
CA SER A 270 -4.16 -1.84 -32.31
C SER A 270 -4.81 -1.42 -30.99
N ASP A 271 -5.35 -2.39 -30.26
CA ASP A 271 -5.87 -2.15 -28.90
C ASP A 271 -4.74 -1.72 -27.94
N PRO A 272 -4.78 -0.49 -27.38
CA PRO A 272 -3.77 -0.01 -26.44
C PRO A 272 -3.64 -0.92 -25.20
N ARG A 273 -4.72 -1.59 -24.77
CA ARG A 273 -4.71 -2.49 -23.61
C ARG A 273 -3.85 -3.73 -23.86
N SER A 274 -3.64 -4.13 -25.12
CA SER A 274 -2.81 -5.29 -25.47
C SER A 274 -1.33 -5.13 -25.12
N TYR A 275 -0.86 -3.91 -24.82
CA TYR A 275 0.51 -3.61 -24.39
C TYR A 275 0.71 -3.63 -22.87
N TRP A 276 -0.36 -3.87 -22.10
CA TRP A 276 -0.31 -4.06 -20.64
C TRP A 276 -0.16 -5.54 -20.30
N THR A 277 0.97 -5.89 -19.69
CA THR A 277 1.26 -7.27 -19.28
C THR A 277 1.49 -7.37 -17.79
N TYR A 278 0.73 -8.23 -17.13
CA TYR A 278 1.04 -8.65 -15.77
C TYR A 278 2.19 -9.66 -15.78
N VAL A 279 3.22 -9.39 -15.00
CA VAL A 279 4.44 -10.22 -14.97
C VAL A 279 4.69 -10.89 -13.62
N ARG A 280 3.93 -10.53 -12.56
CA ARG A 280 3.92 -11.21 -11.26
C ARG A 280 2.53 -11.21 -10.63
N GLY A 281 2.24 -12.26 -9.87
CA GLY A 281 0.94 -12.54 -9.25
C GLY A 281 0.02 -13.40 -10.13
N ASP A 282 -0.91 -14.13 -9.50
CA ASP A 282 -1.92 -14.94 -10.19
C ASP A 282 -3.02 -14.09 -10.87
N SER A 283 -4.02 -14.72 -11.49
CA SER A 283 -5.09 -14.01 -12.24
C SER A 283 -5.91 -13.02 -11.42
N GLU A 284 -6.06 -13.26 -10.12
CA GLU A 284 -6.89 -12.45 -9.22
C GLU A 284 -6.03 -11.48 -8.39
N HIS A 285 -4.75 -11.77 -8.22
CA HIS A 285 -3.85 -11.10 -7.27
C HIS A 285 -2.60 -10.57 -7.98
N ARG A 286 -2.80 -9.69 -8.96
CA ARG A 286 -1.72 -9.11 -9.78
C ARG A 286 -0.91 -8.07 -8.99
N VAL A 287 0.41 -8.21 -8.96
CA VAL A 287 1.29 -7.33 -8.15
C VAL A 287 2.37 -6.57 -8.92
N ARG A 288 2.63 -6.98 -10.18
CA ARG A 288 3.56 -6.26 -11.08
C ARG A 288 3.03 -6.26 -12.50
N ALA A 289 3.13 -5.10 -13.14
CA ALA A 289 2.77 -4.94 -14.54
C ALA A 289 3.80 -4.13 -15.32
N VAL A 290 3.82 -4.34 -16.64
CA VAL A 290 4.66 -3.64 -17.60
C VAL A 290 3.77 -3.15 -18.73
N TYR A 291 3.94 -1.87 -19.09
CA TYR A 291 3.40 -1.30 -20.32
C TYR A 291 4.54 -1.09 -21.32
N GLU A 292 4.55 -1.88 -22.39
CA GLU A 292 5.63 -1.90 -23.38
C GLU A 292 5.11 -2.33 -24.75
N VAL A 293 5.56 -1.64 -25.81
CA VAL A 293 5.21 -1.97 -27.19
C VAL A 293 6.29 -2.89 -27.77
N PRO A 294 5.94 -4.07 -28.32
CA PRO A 294 6.91 -4.93 -28.99
C PRO A 294 7.61 -4.21 -30.14
N GLN A 295 8.93 -4.36 -30.24
CA GLN A 295 9.76 -3.69 -31.26
C GLN A 295 9.23 -3.87 -32.69
N ALA A 296 8.64 -5.04 -33.00
CA ALA A 296 8.08 -5.35 -34.32
C ALA A 296 6.93 -4.42 -34.76
N LYS A 297 6.32 -3.67 -33.83
CA LYS A 297 5.26 -2.70 -34.14
C LYS A 297 5.78 -1.40 -34.75
N GLY A 298 7.07 -1.09 -34.61
CA GLY A 298 7.68 0.11 -35.21
C GLY A 298 7.31 1.44 -34.53
N PHE A 299 6.66 1.41 -33.36
CA PHE A 299 6.42 2.57 -32.50
C PHE A 299 6.67 2.20 -31.03
N ALA A 300 6.79 3.20 -30.15
CA ALA A 300 7.04 3.03 -28.73
C ALA A 300 5.85 3.53 -27.88
N VAL A 301 5.88 3.29 -26.56
CA VAL A 301 4.84 3.77 -25.64
C VAL A 301 4.60 5.28 -25.79
N GLY A 302 5.65 6.07 -25.97
CA GLY A 302 5.53 7.52 -26.15
C GLY A 302 4.89 7.97 -27.46
N ASP A 303 4.63 7.07 -28.40
CA ASP A 303 3.87 7.34 -29.62
C ASP A 303 2.36 7.09 -29.46
N ILE A 304 1.95 6.44 -28.37
CA ILE A 304 0.53 6.26 -28.00
C ILE A 304 0.03 7.59 -27.45
N THR A 305 -1.21 7.96 -27.79
CA THR A 305 -1.84 9.16 -27.26
C THR A 305 -2.97 8.84 -26.30
N ILE A 306 -3.21 9.72 -25.33
CA ILE A 306 -4.37 9.73 -24.44
C ILE A 306 -5.08 11.07 -24.63
N GLY A 307 -6.30 11.06 -25.15
CA GLY A 307 -7.04 12.28 -25.49
C GLY A 307 -6.26 13.17 -26.50
N GLY A 308 -5.56 12.55 -27.44
CA GLY A 308 -4.75 13.23 -28.47
C GLY A 308 -3.40 13.79 -27.97
N ARG A 309 -3.02 13.58 -26.70
CA ARG A 309 -1.70 13.94 -26.18
C ARG A 309 -0.79 12.72 -26.11
N PRO A 310 0.44 12.75 -26.63
CA PRO A 310 1.40 11.66 -26.47
C PRO A 310 1.64 11.30 -25.00
N ILE A 311 1.98 10.03 -24.74
CA ILE A 311 2.41 9.58 -23.41
C ILE A 311 3.85 10.06 -23.17
N GLU A 312 3.99 11.12 -22.37
CA GLU A 312 5.27 11.72 -22.01
C GLU A 312 5.70 11.36 -20.58
N PHE A 313 4.78 10.86 -19.73
CA PHE A 313 5.01 10.50 -18.32
C PHE A 313 4.39 9.14 -17.97
N GLY A 314 5.01 8.40 -17.05
CA GLY A 314 4.40 7.18 -16.48
C GLY A 314 3.14 7.51 -15.69
N ALA A 315 3.13 8.68 -15.05
CA ALA A 315 1.98 9.21 -14.33
C ALA A 315 0.71 9.40 -15.20
N GLN A 316 0.84 9.59 -16.52
CA GLN A 316 -0.32 9.63 -17.42
C GLN A 316 -1.05 8.28 -17.48
N ILE A 317 -0.30 7.17 -17.41
CA ILE A 317 -0.86 5.83 -17.37
C ILE A 317 -1.46 5.56 -15.98
N ALA A 318 -0.79 6.01 -14.91
CA ALA A 318 -1.25 5.83 -13.53
C ALA A 318 -2.64 6.44 -13.24
N ASP A 319 -3.07 7.46 -13.99
CA ASP A 319 -4.43 8.01 -13.91
C ASP A 319 -5.53 6.98 -14.21
N PHE A 320 -5.19 5.93 -14.97
CA PHE A 320 -6.13 4.94 -15.47
C PHE A 320 -5.95 3.55 -14.83
N ILE A 321 -5.00 3.43 -13.90
CA ILE A 321 -4.79 2.20 -13.14
C ILE A 321 -5.69 2.24 -11.89
N THR A 322 -6.42 1.14 -11.70
CA THR A 322 -7.19 0.89 -10.48
C THR A 322 -6.45 -0.12 -9.61
N ILE A 323 -6.28 0.22 -8.34
CA ILE A 323 -5.78 -0.67 -7.29
C ILE A 323 -6.97 -1.13 -6.45
N ARG A 324 -6.88 -2.35 -5.91
CA ARG A 324 -7.87 -2.88 -4.98
C ARG A 324 -7.24 -3.53 -3.76
N LEU A 325 -8.06 -3.59 -2.73
CA LEU A 325 -7.96 -4.58 -1.66
C LEU A 325 -9.28 -5.33 -1.51
N THR A 326 -9.24 -6.50 -0.88
CA THR A 326 -10.43 -7.34 -0.68
C THR A 326 -10.77 -7.48 0.79
N GLY A 327 -11.89 -6.90 1.21
CA GLY A 327 -12.46 -7.16 2.53
C GLY A 327 -13.30 -8.43 2.54
N LEU A 328 -13.38 -9.07 3.71
CA LEU A 328 -14.35 -10.11 4.04
C LEU A 328 -15.30 -9.58 5.11
N ALA A 329 -16.59 -9.88 4.97
CA ALA A 329 -17.58 -9.64 6.03
C ALA A 329 -18.49 -10.85 6.19
N CYS A 330 -18.71 -11.28 7.42
CA CYS A 330 -19.60 -12.40 7.75
C CYS A 330 -20.28 -12.16 9.10
N ARG A 331 -21.16 -13.08 9.53
CA ARG A 331 -21.94 -12.97 10.78
C ARG A 331 -22.71 -11.65 10.87
N PHE A 332 -23.36 -11.26 9.79
CA PHE A 332 -24.11 -10.01 9.74
C PHE A 332 -25.15 -9.93 10.88
N ASN A 333 -25.41 -8.72 11.38
CA ASN A 333 -26.33 -8.45 12.48
C ASN A 333 -25.98 -9.11 13.83
N SER A 334 -24.80 -9.71 13.98
CA SER A 334 -24.43 -10.49 15.17
C SER A 334 -23.50 -9.75 16.13
N SER A 335 -22.70 -8.79 15.64
CA SER A 335 -21.77 -8.05 16.50
C SER A 335 -22.49 -7.20 17.55
N THR A 336 -22.00 -7.28 18.79
CA THR A 336 -22.48 -6.52 19.94
C THR A 336 -21.59 -5.31 20.25
N ALA A 337 -20.58 -5.05 19.42
CA ALA A 337 -19.67 -3.93 19.57
C ALA A 337 -20.45 -2.61 19.65
N GLN A 338 -20.19 -1.84 20.71
CA GLN A 338 -20.78 -0.52 20.89
C GLN A 338 -19.97 0.50 20.07
N PRO A 339 -20.64 1.49 19.45
CA PRO A 339 -19.93 2.57 18.78
C PRO A 339 -19.15 3.41 19.81
N GLN A 340 -18.03 3.98 19.38
CA GLN A 340 -17.33 5.01 20.14
C GLN A 340 -18.08 6.34 20.04
N THR A 341 -18.25 7.03 21.17
CA THR A 341 -18.97 8.31 21.22
C THR A 341 -18.05 9.53 21.11
N ALA A 342 -16.78 9.31 20.79
CA ALA A 342 -15.75 10.32 20.62
C ALA A 342 -14.81 9.94 19.47
N CYS A 343 -14.03 10.91 18.98
CA CYS A 343 -12.99 10.67 18.00
C CYS A 343 -11.73 10.08 18.64
N LYS A 344 -10.82 9.54 17.81
CA LYS A 344 -9.50 9.09 18.24
C LYS A 344 -8.72 10.27 18.83
N GLU A 345 -8.24 10.09 20.04
CA GLU A 345 -7.51 11.12 20.77
C GLU A 345 -6.15 10.61 21.23
N PHE A 346 -5.15 11.46 21.13
CA PHE A 346 -3.83 11.23 21.71
C PHE A 346 -3.79 12.03 23.02
N PRO A 347 -3.41 11.43 24.16
CA PRO A 347 -3.21 12.15 25.41
C PRO A 347 -2.27 13.35 25.16
N ALA A 348 -2.58 14.48 25.79
CA ALA A 348 -1.66 15.61 25.77
C ALA A 348 -0.32 15.18 26.37
N VAL A 349 0.78 15.46 25.67
CA VAL A 349 2.12 15.34 26.26
C VAL A 349 2.21 16.42 27.34
N ASP A 350 2.27 16.01 28.60
CA ASP A 350 2.41 16.90 29.76
C ASP A 350 3.83 17.51 29.73
N VAL A 351 4.03 18.60 28.98
CA VAL A 351 5.30 19.32 28.95
C VAL A 351 5.42 20.13 30.24
N ARG A 352 5.92 19.50 31.30
CA ARG A 352 6.20 20.19 32.57
C ARG A 352 7.41 21.12 32.40
N PRO A 353 7.32 22.41 32.79
CA PRO A 353 8.44 23.37 32.68
C PRO A 353 9.68 23.01 33.51
N GLU A 354 9.56 22.11 34.48
CA GLU A 354 10.62 21.79 35.45
C GLU A 354 11.76 20.91 34.89
N GLY A 355 11.67 20.51 33.62
CA GLY A 355 12.70 19.74 32.90
C GLY A 355 13.59 20.57 31.96
N PHE A 356 13.55 21.90 32.01
CA PHE A 356 14.38 22.76 31.14
C PHE A 356 15.87 22.71 31.52
N GLY A 357 16.57 21.66 31.06
CA GLY A 357 18.02 21.58 31.06
C GLY A 357 18.58 21.94 29.69
N ALA A 358 19.36 23.01 29.59
CA ALA A 358 20.01 23.43 28.33
C ALA A 358 20.96 22.36 27.73
N SER A 359 21.33 21.33 28.50
CA SER A 359 22.08 20.17 28.04
C SER A 359 21.27 19.17 27.20
N ALA A 360 19.93 19.26 27.21
CA ALA A 360 19.08 18.41 26.37
C ALA A 360 19.13 18.81 24.88
N PHE A 361 19.50 20.06 24.58
CA PHE A 361 19.57 20.59 23.21
C PHE A 361 20.92 20.35 22.51
N SER A 362 21.97 19.93 23.24
CA SER A 362 23.27 19.62 22.64
C SER A 362 23.44 18.15 22.23
N THR A 363 22.49 17.28 22.56
CA THR A 363 22.47 15.86 22.14
C THR A 363 21.28 15.50 21.24
N SER A 364 20.41 16.45 20.89
CA SER A 364 19.26 16.21 20.02
C SER A 364 19.02 17.37 19.03
N GLY A 365 19.91 17.49 18.05
CA GLY A 365 19.73 18.37 16.88
C GLY A 365 18.66 17.88 15.91
N ARG A 366 17.44 17.62 16.37
CA ARG A 366 16.30 17.14 15.56
C ARG A 366 14.98 17.88 15.79
N PHE A 367 15.01 19.06 16.40
CA PHE A 367 13.78 19.83 16.68
C PHE A 367 13.38 20.85 15.61
N LEU A 368 14.01 20.85 14.43
CA LEU A 368 13.67 21.77 13.33
C LEU A 368 13.53 21.10 11.94
N ASP A 369 13.20 19.81 11.86
CA ASP A 369 12.88 19.16 10.58
C ASP A 369 11.36 18.99 10.42
N PRO A 370 10.68 19.67 9.48
CA PRO A 370 9.22 19.68 9.37
C PRO A 370 8.65 18.44 8.65
N ARG A 371 9.27 17.27 8.77
CA ARG A 371 8.80 16.04 8.12
C ARG A 371 8.11 15.12 9.12
N PRO A 372 6.95 14.52 8.77
CA PRO A 372 6.21 13.67 9.70
C PRO A 372 6.93 12.33 9.88
N THR A 373 7.53 12.11 11.05
CA THR A 373 8.03 10.81 11.48
C THR A 373 6.95 10.09 12.29
N LEU A 374 6.25 9.14 11.69
CA LEU A 374 5.60 8.05 12.40
C LEU A 374 6.32 6.75 12.02
N SER A 375 7.26 6.34 12.87
CA SER A 375 7.74 4.96 12.91
C SER A 375 8.10 4.64 14.36
N TYR A 376 7.14 4.14 15.12
CA TYR A 376 7.44 3.46 16.39
C TYR A 376 7.73 2.00 16.08
N ARG A 377 9.01 1.64 15.95
CA ARG A 377 9.48 0.27 16.24
C ARG A 377 9.90 0.24 17.71
N SER A 378 9.30 -0.64 18.50
CA SER A 378 9.92 -1.12 19.73
C SER A 378 9.96 -2.64 19.71
N SER A 379 11.09 -3.14 19.21
CA SER A 379 11.61 -4.44 19.58
C SER A 379 12.01 -4.42 21.05
N ARG A 380 11.42 -5.28 21.88
CA ARG A 380 12.11 -5.80 23.07
C ARG A 380 12.20 -7.32 22.97
N ALA A 381 13.44 -7.76 22.80
CA ALA A 381 13.88 -9.12 23.03
C ALA A 381 13.85 -9.42 24.53
N THR A 382 13.40 -10.62 24.84
CA THR A 382 14.06 -11.55 25.79
C THR A 382 14.15 -12.89 25.11
#